data_AF-A0A7K4HLJ8-F1
#
_entry.id   AF-A0A7K4HLJ8-F1
#
_cell.length_a   1.000
_cell.length_b   1.000
_cell.length_c   1.000
_cell.angle_alpha   90.00
_cell.angle_beta   90.00
_cell.angle_gamma   90.00
#
_symmetry.space_group_name_H-M   'P 1'
#
loop_
_entity.id
_entity.type
_entity.pdbx_description
1 polymer ?
#
loop_
_entity_poly.entity_id
_entity_poly.type
_entity_poly.pdbx_seq_one_letter_code
_entity_poly.pdbx_strand_id
1 'polypeptide(L)' 'MIDHILEGNKEFIKGDFTENRDYYRALASGQSPTVLWIGCSDSRVAPERISGAKSGEIFVHRNIGNIVR' A
#
# COMPACT_ATOMS: atom_id res chain seq x y z
N MET A 1 -12.77 16.79 -4.96
CA MET A 1 -12.72 15.35 -4.57
C MET A 1 -11.30 14.81 -4.74
N ILE A 2 -10.68 14.98 -5.91
CA ILE A 2 -9.26 14.68 -6.12
C ILE A 2 -8.35 15.51 -5.21
N ASP A 3 -8.72 16.77 -4.92
CA ASP A 3 -7.93 17.67 -4.07
C ASP A 3 -7.68 17.10 -2.67
N HIS A 4 -8.66 16.39 -2.10
CA HIS A 4 -8.49 15.73 -0.81
C HIS A 4 -7.47 14.58 -0.87
N ILE A 5 -7.43 13.83 -1.97
CA ILE A 5 -6.44 12.77 -2.18
C ILE A 5 -5.03 13.37 -2.37
N LEU A 6 -4.93 14.47 -3.11
CA LEU A 6 -3.66 15.19 -3.27
C LEU A 6 -3.18 15.78 -1.95
N GLU A 7 -4.08 16.33 -1.13
CA GLU A 7 -3.72 16.81 0.20
C GLU A 7 -3.30 15.68 1.13
N GLY A 8 -4.01 14.54 1.10
CA GLY A 8 -3.61 13.33 1.83
C GLY A 8 -2.21 12.84 1.45
N ASN A 9 -1.83 12.94 0.17
CA ASN A 9 -0.47 12.62 -0.27
C ASN A 9 0.58 13.59 0.31
N LYS A 10 0.29 14.90 0.34
CA LYS A 10 1.19 15.88 0.96
C LYS A 10 1.38 15.62 2.44
N GLU A 11 0.31 15.29 3.16
CA GLU A 11 0.37 14.99 4.59
C GLU A 11 1.12 13.68 4.85
N PHE A 12 0.94 12.65 4.00
CA PHE A 12 1.76 11.44 4.04
C PHE A 12 3.26 11.74 3.85
N ILE A 13 3.61 12.61 2.90
CA ILE A 13 5.00 13.01 2.65
C ILE A 13 5.58 13.73 3.87
N LYS A 14 4.85 14.70 4.45
CA LYS A 14 5.30 15.50 5.59
C LYS A 14 5.41 14.69 6.89
N GLY A 15 4.50 13.74 7.11
CA GLY A 15 4.47 12.88 8.29
C GLY A 15 5.24 11.58 8.04
N ASP A 16 4.48 10.50 7.85
CA ASP A 16 4.99 9.11 7.82
C ASP A 16 6.23 8.92 6.93
N PHE A 17 6.24 9.46 5.72
CA PHE A 17 7.38 9.32 4.81
C PHE A 17 8.64 10.01 5.34
N THR A 18 8.50 11.24 5.89
CA THR A 18 9.63 12.01 6.42
C THR A 18 10.17 11.42 7.72
N GLU A 19 9.29 10.89 8.57
CA GLU A 19 9.68 10.21 9.81
C GLU A 19 10.36 8.86 9.54
N ASN A 20 9.98 8.16 8.45
CA ASN A 20 10.48 6.82 8.10
C ASN A 20 11.37 6.82 6.85
N ARG A 21 12.11 7.90 6.57
CA ARG A 21 12.89 8.05 5.32
C ARG A 21 13.84 6.90 5.02
N ASP A 22 14.53 6.38 6.03
CA ASP A 22 15.49 5.29 5.83
C ASP A 22 14.79 3.97 5.50
N TYR A 23 13.60 3.72 6.06
CA TYR A 23 12.76 2.58 5.70
C TYR A 23 12.35 2.63 4.23
N TYR A 24 11.81 3.78 3.78
CA TYR A 24 11.42 3.97 2.39
C TYR A 24 12.61 3.96 1.43
N ARG A 25 13.77 4.47 1.85
CA ARG A 25 15.02 4.38 1.07
C ARG A 25 15.48 2.94 0.90
N ALA A 26 15.41 2.12 1.96
CA ALA A 26 15.72 0.70 1.87
C ALA A 26 14.73 -0.02 0.94
N LEU A 27 13.43 0.25 1.06
CA LEU A 27 12.41 -0.33 0.21
C LEU A 27 12.57 0.04 -1.27
N ALA A 28 13.07 1.25 -1.58
CA ALA A 28 13.36 1.67 -2.95
C ALA A 28 14.51 0.87 -3.59
N SER A 29 15.40 0.27 -2.79
CA SER A 29 16.47 -0.61 -3.30
C SER A 29 16.00 -2.03 -3.61
N GLY A 30 14.86 -2.44 -3.05
CA GLY A 30 14.27 -3.76 -3.28
C GLY A 30 13.18 -4.10 -2.26
N GLN A 31 12.31 -5.02 -2.65
CA GLN A 31 11.26 -5.59 -1.79
C GLN A 31 11.29 -7.12 -1.87
N SER A 32 11.03 -7.79 -0.74
CA SER A 32 10.87 -9.26 -0.68
C SER A 32 9.65 -9.64 0.18
N PRO A 33 8.43 -9.29 -0.25
CA PRO A 33 7.22 -9.65 0.48
C PRO A 33 7.07 -11.16 0.59
N THR A 34 6.68 -11.65 1.77
CA THR A 34 6.46 -13.09 2.01
C THR A 34 5.01 -13.52 1.77
N VAL A 35 4.12 -12.55 1.51
CA VAL A 35 2.68 -12.76 1.32
C VAL A 35 2.23 -12.20 -0.03
N LEU A 36 1.50 -13.02 -0.79
CA LEU A 36 0.71 -12.59 -1.95
C LEU A 36 -0.75 -12.43 -1.55
N TRP A 37 -1.31 -11.23 -1.69
CA TRP A 37 -2.73 -10.96 -1.51
C TRP A 37 -3.45 -10.89 -2.86
N ILE A 38 -4.37 -11.81 -3.13
CA ILE A 38 -5.30 -11.74 -4.26
C ILE A 38 -6.66 -11.29 -3.76
N GLY A 39 -7.06 -10.06 -4.09
CA GLY A 39 -8.27 -9.44 -3.58
C GLY A 39 -9.22 -8.90 -4.66
N CYS A 40 -10.45 -8.57 -4.26
CA CYS A 40 -11.40 -7.93 -5.16
C CYS A 40 -11.04 -6.43 -5.34
N SER A 41 -11.30 -5.86 -6.51
CA SER A 41 -11.17 -4.41 -6.78
C SER A 41 -12.19 -3.53 -6.04
N ASP A 42 -13.10 -4.12 -5.24
CA ASP A 42 -14.06 -3.41 -4.38
C ASP A 42 -13.35 -2.36 -3.50
N SER A 43 -13.80 -1.10 -3.57
CA SER A 43 -13.14 0.03 -2.90
C SER A 43 -13.13 -0.06 -1.37
N ARG A 44 -13.93 -0.95 -0.77
CA ARG A 44 -13.97 -1.18 0.68
C ARG A 44 -12.80 -2.04 1.18
N VAL A 45 -12.11 -2.73 0.28
CA VAL A 45 -11.00 -3.63 0.63
C VAL A 45 -9.66 -2.91 0.42
N ALA A 46 -8.98 -2.64 1.53
CA ALA A 46 -7.61 -2.11 1.58
C ALA A 46 -6.73 -3.08 2.38
N PRO A 47 -6.01 -4.00 1.70
CA PRO A 47 -5.28 -5.11 2.36
C PRO A 47 -4.33 -4.65 3.45
N GLU A 48 -3.57 -3.59 3.20
CA GLU A 48 -2.57 -3.01 4.11
C GLU A 48 -3.24 -2.49 5.39
N ARG A 49 -4.39 -1.81 5.26
CA ARG A 49 -5.16 -1.29 6.41
C ARG A 49 -5.79 -2.41 7.23
N ILE A 50 -6.36 -3.41 6.57
CA ILE A 50 -7.08 -4.52 7.24
C ILE A 50 -6.10 -5.41 8.01
N SER A 51 -4.92 -5.66 7.46
CA SER A 51 -3.90 -6.52 8.07
C SER A 51 -2.93 -5.79 9.00
N GLY A 52 -2.86 -4.46 8.93
CA GLY A 52 -1.83 -3.67 9.63
C GLY A 52 -0.44 -3.79 8.98
N ALA A 53 -0.35 -4.33 7.77
CA ALA A 53 0.91 -4.48 7.06
C ALA A 53 1.48 -3.13 6.62
N LYS A 54 2.81 -3.02 6.67
CA LYS A 54 3.58 -1.89 6.18
C LYS A 54 3.88 -2.04 4.69
N SER A 55 4.24 -0.92 4.07
CA SER A 55 4.67 -0.86 2.67
C SER A 55 5.81 -1.85 2.42
N GLY A 56 5.62 -2.81 1.50
CA GLY A 56 6.61 -3.82 1.15
C GLY A 56 6.46 -5.19 1.82
N GLU A 57 5.55 -5.35 2.78
CA GLU A 57 5.31 -6.64 3.46
C GLU A 57 4.35 -7.55 2.68
N ILE A 58 3.45 -6.97 1.88
CA ILE A 58 2.46 -7.70 1.07
C ILE A 58 2.62 -7.33 -0.41
N PHE A 59 2.67 -8.34 -1.27
CA PHE A 59 2.52 -8.17 -2.72
C PHE A 59 1.05 -8.29 -3.09
N VAL A 60 0.47 -7.26 -3.71
CA VAL A 60 -0.98 -7.17 -3.90
C VAL A 60 -1.36 -7.30 -5.38
N HIS A 61 -2.27 -8.24 -5.68
CA HIS A 61 -3.01 -8.30 -6.93
C HIS A 61 -4.50 -8.11 -6.67
N ARG A 62 -5.16 -7.28 -7.49
CA ARG A 62 -6.60 -7.03 -7.36
C ARG A 62 -7.30 -7.08 -8.71
N ASN A 63 -8.38 -7.83 -8.79
CA ASN A 63 -9.24 -7.90 -9.97
C ASN A 63 -10.72 -7.96 -9.58
N ILE A 64 -11.62 -7.87 -10.57
CA ILE A 64 -13.06 -7.97 -10.33
C ILE A 64 -13.40 -9.41 -9.92
N GLY A 65 -13.93 -9.56 -8.70
CA GLY A 65 -14.35 -10.86 -8.19
C GLY A 65 -13.22 -11.76 -7.70
N ASN A 66 -11.98 -11.25 -7.55
CA ASN A 66 -10.81 -11.99 -7.05
C ASN A 66 -10.65 -13.38 -7.71
N ILE A 67 -10.86 -13.43 -9.02
CA ILE A 67 -10.86 -14.66 -9.79
C ILE A 67 -9.41 -15.08 -10.06
N VAL A 68 -9.12 -16.35 -9.80
CA VAL A 68 -7.87 -17.01 -10.14
C VAL A 68 -8.21 -18.11 -11.14
N ARG A 69 -7.57 -18.07 -12.32
CA ARG A 69 -7.78 -19.03 -13.40
C ARG A 69 -6.46 -19.67 -13.80
#